data_AF-K8EVJ7-F1
#
_entry.id   AF-K8EVJ7-F1
#
_cell.length_a   1.000
_cell.length_b   1.000
_cell.length_c   1.000
_cell.angle_alpha   90.00
_cell.angle_beta   90.00
_cell.angle_gamma   90.00
#
_symmetry.space_group_name_H-M   'P 1'
#
loop_
_entity.id
_entity.type
_entity.pdbx_description
1 polymer ?
#
loop_
_entity_poly.entity_id
_entity_poly.type
_entity_poly.pdbx_seq_one_letter_code
_entity_poly.pdbx_strand_id
1 'polypeptide(L)'
;MGELKSNLEDLSKKDLIAAYEESKRACERLESTLQVYQRHLEQVIKYHSVETYCETVGRNREREAAAATPQDSDGNIYSGKTVSGPNC
;
A
#
# COMPACT_ATOMS: atom_id res chain seq x y z
N MET A 1 26.67 46.82 -36.60
CA MET A 1 25.87 45.65 -37.05
C MET A 1 26.38 44.31 -36.51
N GLY A 2 27.70 44.09 -36.37
CA GLY A 2 28.26 42.83 -35.83
C GLY A 2 27.95 42.57 -34.35
N GLU A 3 28.16 43.54 -33.46
CA GLU A 3 27.90 43.39 -32.01
C GLU A 3 26.43 43.08 -31.69
N LEU A 4 25.50 43.75 -32.36
CA LEU A 4 24.06 43.55 -32.13
C LEU A 4 23.61 42.12 -32.49
N LYS A 5 24.18 41.55 -33.57
CA LYS A 5 23.93 40.15 -33.94
C LYS A 5 24.50 39.17 -32.92
N SER A 6 25.73 39.39 -32.45
CA SER A 6 26.37 38.54 -31.44
C SER A 6 25.56 38.52 -30.14
N ASN A 7 25.14 39.69 -29.66
CA ASN A 7 24.35 39.80 -28.43
C ASN A 7 23.00 39.07 -28.53
N LEU A 8 22.37 39.08 -29.71
CA LEU A 8 21.10 38.37 -29.94
C LEU A 8 21.28 36.85 -29.95
N GLU A 9 22.35 36.35 -30.57
CA GLU A 9 22.69 34.92 -30.55
C GLU A 9 23.01 34.42 -29.14
N ASP A 10 23.69 35.23 -28.34
CA ASP A 10 24.02 34.88 -26.96
C ASP A 10 22.79 34.90 -26.04
N LEU A 11 21.85 35.82 -26.27
CA LEU A 11 20.55 35.80 -25.59
C LEU A 11 19.77 34.51 -25.91
N SER A 12 19.70 34.16 -27.20
CA SER A 12 19.05 32.95 -27.70
C SER A 12 19.66 31.66 -27.12
N LYS A 13 21.00 31.60 -26.99
CA LYS A 13 21.69 30.47 -26.33
C LYS A 13 21.33 30.38 -24.84
N LYS A 14 21.25 31.51 -24.13
CA LYS A 14 20.88 31.54 -22.71
C LYS A 14 19.45 31.03 -22.50
N ASP A 15 18.52 31.44 -23.35
CA ASP A 15 17.14 31.00 -23.29
C ASP A 15 17.02 29.49 -23.55
N LEU A 16 17.79 28.97 -24.51
CA LEU A 16 17.84 27.54 -24.80
C LEU A 16 18.42 26.73 -23.62
N ILE A 17 19.49 27.23 -22.98
CA ILE A 17 20.08 26.60 -21.79
C ILE A 17 19.06 26.60 -20.63
N ALA A 18 18.37 27.72 -20.40
CA ALA A 18 17.37 27.84 -19.35
C ALA A 18 16.21 26.83 -19.56
N ALA A 19 15.71 26.71 -20.79
CA ALA A 19 14.67 25.75 -21.14
C ALA A 19 15.13 24.30 -20.95
N TYR A 20 16.38 23.99 -21.31
CA TYR A 20 16.96 22.66 -21.08
C TYR A 20 17.08 22.34 -19.59
N GLU A 21 17.58 23.27 -18.78
CA GLU A 21 17.70 23.08 -17.33
C GLU A 21 16.33 22.90 -16.65
N GLU A 22 15.33 23.67 -17.07
CA GLU A 22 13.98 23.54 -16.54
C GLU A 22 13.37 22.17 -16.88
N SER A 23 13.54 21.71 -18.13
CA SER A 23 13.13 20.37 -18.57
C SER A 23 13.84 19.28 -17.76
N LYS A 24 15.16 19.41 -17.56
CA LYS A 24 15.93 18.47 -16.73
C LYS A 24 15.39 18.39 -15.30
N ARG A 25 15.14 19.55 -14.66
CA ARG A 25 14.55 19.59 -13.31
C ARG A 25 13.14 18.98 -13.28
N ALA A 26 12.35 19.13 -14.34
CA ALA A 26 11.04 18.51 -14.44
C ALA A 26 11.13 16.97 -14.50
N CYS A 27 12.08 16.43 -15.27
CA CYS A 27 12.36 14.99 -15.32
C CYS A 27 12.78 14.46 -13.94
N GLU A 28 13.70 15.14 -13.25
CA GLU A 28 14.15 14.74 -11.90
C GLU A 28 12.99 14.71 -10.89
N ARG A 29 12.06 15.68 -10.96
CA ARG A 29 10.85 15.69 -10.12
C ARG A 29 9.90 14.53 -10.43
N LEU A 30 9.73 14.20 -11.71
CA LEU A 30 8.89 13.07 -12.14
C LEU A 30 9.48 11.74 -11.66
N GLU A 31 10.79 11.54 -11.81
CA GLU A 31 11.48 10.34 -11.32
C GLU A 31 11.33 10.18 -9.81
N SER A 32 11.51 11.26 -9.05
CA SER A 32 11.31 11.26 -7.60
C SER A 32 9.88 10.87 -7.22
N THR A 33 8.89 11.43 -7.92
CA THR A 33 7.46 11.12 -7.71
C THR A 33 7.17 9.65 -8.00
N LEU A 34 7.74 9.11 -9.08
CA LEU A 34 7.55 7.72 -9.49
C LEU A 34 8.14 6.75 -8.45
N GLN A 35 9.30 7.05 -7.87
CA GLN A 35 9.87 6.25 -6.78
C GLN A 35 8.96 6.22 -5.54
N VAL A 36 8.31 7.34 -5.19
CA VAL A 36 7.36 7.38 -4.07
C VAL A 36 6.17 6.48 -4.34
N TYR A 37 5.59 6.54 -5.54
CA TYR A 37 4.48 5.66 -5.91
C TYR A 37 4.86 4.18 -5.93
N GLN A 38 6.06 3.83 -6.41
CA GLN A 38 6.56 2.45 -6.38
C GLN A 38 6.65 1.93 -4.94
N ARG A 39 7.27 2.67 -4.03
CA ARG A 39 7.35 2.27 -2.61
C ARG A 39 5.97 2.14 -1.97
N HIS A 40 5.05 3.04 -2.30
CA HIS A 40 3.69 2.96 -1.79
C HIS A 40 2.97 1.69 -2.27
N LEU A 41 3.09 1.35 -3.57
CA LEU A 41 2.53 0.13 -4.12
C LEU A 41 3.12 -1.13 -3.47
N GLU A 42 4.43 -1.18 -3.27
CA GLU A 42 5.09 -2.28 -2.54
C GLU A 42 4.51 -2.44 -1.13
N GLN A 43 4.28 -1.32 -0.43
CA GLN A 43 3.73 -1.34 0.92
C GLN A 43 2.25 -1.78 0.94
N VAL A 44 1.44 -1.34 -0.03
CA VAL A 44 0.05 -1.77 -0.17
C VAL A 44 -0.03 -3.27 -0.46
N ILE A 45 0.79 -3.78 -1.39
CA ILE A 45 0.85 -5.22 -1.71
C ILE A 45 1.24 -6.04 -0.47
N LYS A 46 2.24 -5.56 0.29
CA LYS A 46 2.67 -6.22 1.53
C LYS A 46 1.55 -6.22 2.58
N TYR A 47 0.84 -5.11 2.74
CA TYR A 47 -0.26 -5.03 3.70
C TYR A 47 -1.39 -6.00 3.33
N HIS A 48 -1.85 -5.98 2.08
CA HIS A 48 -2.96 -6.82 1.64
C HIS A 48 -2.61 -8.32 1.66
N SER A 49 -1.35 -8.68 1.37
CA SER A 49 -0.90 -10.08 1.48
C SER A 49 -0.87 -10.56 2.94
N VAL A 50 -0.47 -9.71 3.89
CA VAL A 50 -0.53 -10.01 5.33
C VAL A 50 -1.97 -10.08 5.83
N GLU A 51 -2.83 -9.16 5.41
CA GLU A 51 -4.26 -9.13 5.74
C GLU A 51 -4.96 -10.42 5.30
N THR A 52 -4.76 -10.83 4.04
CA THR A 52 -5.29 -12.09 3.48
C THR A 52 -4.80 -13.32 4.27
N TYR A 53 -3.53 -13.31 4.68
CA TYR A 53 -2.97 -14.39 5.50
C TYR A 53 -3.63 -14.44 6.89
N CYS A 54 -3.77 -13.30 7.56
CA CYS A 54 -4.41 -13.20 8.87
C CYS A 54 -5.87 -13.67 8.83
N GLU A 55 -6.64 -13.29 7.81
CA GLU A 55 -8.01 -13.78 7.60
C GLU A 55 -8.06 -15.29 7.42
N THR A 56 -7.13 -15.85 6.66
CA THR A 56 -7.07 -17.30 6.41
C THR A 56 -6.75 -18.06 7.70
N VAL A 57 -5.79 -17.58 8.49
CA VAL A 57 -5.46 -18.18 9.79
C VAL A 57 -6.62 -18.04 10.79
N GLY A 58 -7.30 -16.89 10.80
CA GLY A 58 -8.49 -16.67 11.63
C GLY A 58 -9.59 -17.71 11.33
N ARG A 59 -9.96 -17.86 10.06
CA ARG A 59 -10.95 -18.86 9.63
C ARG A 59 -10.52 -20.31 9.95
N ASN A 60 -9.24 -20.62 9.80
CA ASN A 60 -8.74 -21.95 10.16
C ASN A 60 -8.87 -22.22 11.67
N ARG A 61 -8.54 -21.24 12.51
CA ARG A 61 -8.72 -21.34 13.97
C ARG A 61 -10.19 -21.49 14.37
N GLU A 62 -11.09 -20.73 13.75
CA GLU A 62 -12.54 -20.85 13.99
C GLU A 62 -13.05 -22.25 13.60
N ARG A 63 -12.58 -22.78 12.47
CA ARG A 63 -12.92 -24.13 12.02
C ARG A 63 -12.39 -25.21 12.96
N GLU A 64 -11.16 -25.08 13.41
CA GLU A 64 -10.56 -26.00 14.40
C GLU A 64 -11.29 -25.92 15.75
N ALA A 65 -11.64 -24.72 16.22
CA ALA A 65 -12.42 -24.55 17.44
C ALA A 65 -13.81 -25.18 17.33
N ALA A 66 -14.49 -25.04 16.19
CA ALA A 66 -15.77 -25.68 15.93
C ALA A 66 -15.68 -27.22 15.79
N ALA A 67 -14.53 -27.74 15.35
CA ALA A 67 -14.29 -29.18 15.29
C ALA A 67 -13.90 -29.77 16.67
N ALA A 68 -13.32 -28.95 17.55
CA ALA A 68 -12.88 -29.34 18.88
C ALA A 68 -13.95 -29.15 19.97
N THR A 69 -15.13 -28.57 19.65
CA THR A 69 -16.23 -28.50 20.62
C THR A 69 -16.74 -29.91 20.95
N PRO A 70 -16.76 -30.31 22.24
CA PRO A 70 -17.32 -31.59 22.63
C PRO A 70 -18.79 -31.67 22.21
N GLN A 71 -19.12 -32.67 21.41
CA GLN A 71 -20.51 -33.08 21.21
C GLN A 71 -20.88 -34.01 22.35
N ASP A 72 -22.08 -33.85 22.92
CA ASP A 72 -22.63 -34.89 23.79
C ASP A 72 -22.99 -36.14 22.97
N SER A 73 -23.34 -37.21 23.69
CA SER A 73 -23.76 -38.48 23.10
C SER A 73 -25.00 -38.38 22.21
N ASP A 74 -25.74 -37.26 22.29
CA ASP A 74 -26.94 -36.99 21.50
C ASP A 74 -26.64 -36.11 20.26
N GLY A 75 -25.37 -35.71 20.06
CA GLY A 75 -24.90 -34.95 18.90
C GLY A 75 -25.04 -33.42 19.02
N ASN A 76 -25.41 -32.90 20.20
CA ASN A 76 -25.54 -31.47 20.42
C ASN A 76 -24.19 -30.81 20.74
N ILE A 77 -23.95 -29.63 20.16
CA ILE A 77 -22.71 -28.86 20.34
C ILE A 77 -22.86 -27.97 21.59
N TYR A 78 -22.00 -28.16 22.58
CA TYR A 78 -21.95 -27.26 23.75
C TYR A 78 -21.29 -25.93 23.39
N SER A 79 -22.09 -24.92 23.04
CA SER A 79 -21.64 -23.53 23.09
C SER A 79 -21.66 -23.10 24.56
N GLY A 80 -20.50 -22.93 25.19
CA GLY A 80 -20.33 -22.62 26.62
C GLY A 80 -20.87 -21.25 27.08
N LYS A 81 -22.09 -20.87 26.70
CA LYS A 81 -22.85 -19.84 27.40
C LYS A 81 -23.38 -20.46 28.68
N THR A 82 -22.68 -20.17 29.78
CA THR A 82 -23.12 -20.50 31.14
C THR A 82 -24.53 -19.96 31.36
N VAL A 83 -25.53 -20.85 31.29
CA VAL A 83 -26.86 -20.55 31.81
C VAL A 83 -26.73 -20.63 33.33
N SER A 84 -26.51 -19.48 33.96
CA SER A 84 -26.76 -19.32 35.40
C SER A 84 -28.27 -19.49 35.64
N GLY A 85 -28.71 -20.73 35.80
CA GLY A 85 -30.05 -21.08 36.27
C GLY A 85 -30.16 -20.86 37.79
N PRO A 86 -31.35 -20.52 38.30
CA PRO A 86 -31.52 -19.95 39.63
C PRO A 86 -31.25 -20.98 40.73
N ASN A 87 -30.60 -20.53 41.80
CA ASN A 87 -30.44 -21.28 43.04
C ASN A 87 -31.80 -21.77 43.56
N CYS A 88 -31.90 -23.07 43.79
CA CYS A 88 -32.89 -23.70 44.66
C CYS A 88 -32.18 -24.24 45.91
#